data_AF-A0A3M1JQU5-F1
#
_entry.id   AF-A0A3M1JQU5-F1
#
_cell.length_a   1.000
_cell.length_b   1.000
_cell.length_c   1.000
_cell.angle_alpha   90.00
_cell.angle_beta   90.00
_cell.angle_gamma   90.00
#
_symmetry.space_group_name_H-M   'P 1'
#
loop_
_entity.id
_entity.type
_entity.pdbx_description
1 polymer ?
#
loop_
_entity_poly.entity_id
_entity_poly.type
_entity_poly.pdbx_seq_one_letter_code
_entity_poly.pdbx_strand_id
1 'polypeptide(L)'
;MSRSTQTAYLCDQCGADFPKWYGQCPACKEWGTLREYKPPARKNSARRHRSPAPPSALGQQSSSRRIPTRLAEVDRVLGGGLLPGALILLGGNPGIGKSTLALQILHRCGLPALYVSAEESADQLALRAQRLQIQTEKIFLSNEAEIQALEE
;
A
#
# COMPACT_ATOMS: atom_id res chain seq x y z
N MET A 1 -16.14 -21.25 11.92
CA MET A 1 -15.94 -22.50 11.13
C MET A 1 -14.43 -22.74 11.05
N SER A 2 -13.94 -23.75 11.78
CA SER A 2 -12.52 -24.07 11.92
C SER A 2 -11.93 -24.51 10.57
N ARG A 3 -10.97 -23.75 10.04
CA ARG A 3 -10.13 -24.20 8.91
C ARG A 3 -9.31 -25.39 9.40
N SER A 4 -9.67 -26.60 9.00
CA SER A 4 -8.79 -27.76 9.15
C SER A 4 -7.53 -27.50 8.34
N THR A 5 -6.37 -27.60 8.99
CA THR A 5 -5.07 -27.68 8.32
C THR A 5 -5.11 -28.84 7.35
N GLN A 6 -5.19 -28.55 6.05
CA GLN A 6 -5.18 -29.56 5.01
C GLN A 6 -3.75 -30.09 4.93
N THR A 7 -3.51 -31.27 5.49
CA THR A 7 -2.24 -31.98 5.41
C THR A 7 -2.00 -32.37 3.96
N ALA A 8 -0.89 -31.92 3.36
CA ALA A 8 -0.46 -32.36 2.04
C ALA A 8 0.66 -33.41 2.19
N TYR A 9 0.87 -34.24 1.18
CA TYR A 9 1.91 -35.27 1.16
C TYR A 9 2.79 -35.09 -0.07
N LEU A 10 4.07 -34.83 0.14
CA LEU A 10 5.04 -34.57 -0.94
C LEU A 10 5.91 -35.80 -1.18
N CYS A 11 6.15 -36.16 -2.43
CA CYS A 11 7.13 -37.21 -2.77
C CYS A 11 8.54 -36.64 -2.81
N ASP A 12 9.46 -37.19 -2.02
CA ASP A 12 10.88 -36.79 -2.00
C ASP A 12 11.59 -37.04 -3.34
N GLN A 13 11.10 -38.01 -4.13
CA GLN A 13 11.77 -38.45 -5.35
C GLN A 13 11.32 -37.68 -6.60
N CYS A 14 10.04 -37.34 -6.72
CA CYS A 14 9.49 -36.68 -7.90
C CYS A 14 8.86 -35.32 -7.64
N GLY A 15 8.74 -34.91 -6.38
CA GLY A 15 8.17 -33.62 -5.99
C GLY A 15 6.66 -33.50 -6.14
N ALA A 16 5.96 -34.57 -6.53
CA ALA A 16 4.50 -34.56 -6.63
C ALA A 16 3.84 -34.46 -5.24
N ASP A 17 2.81 -33.62 -5.12
CA ASP A 17 2.01 -33.47 -3.90
C ASP A 17 0.63 -34.15 -4.02
N PHE A 18 0.16 -34.69 -2.89
CA PHE A 18 -1.09 -35.43 -2.80
C PHE A 18 -1.87 -35.05 -1.55
N PRO A 19 -3.22 -35.06 -1.60
CA PRO A 19 -4.06 -34.66 -0.46
C PRO A 19 -4.23 -35.76 0.60
N LYS A 20 -3.78 -37.00 0.33
CA LYS A 20 -3.87 -38.14 1.25
C LYS A 20 -2.67 -39.06 1.11
N TRP A 21 -2.37 -39.83 2.15
CA TRP A 21 -1.30 -40.82 2.13
C TRP A 21 -1.71 -42.06 1.33
N TYR A 22 -0.86 -42.48 0.40
CA TYR A 22 -1.08 -43.67 -0.44
C TYR A 22 -0.07 -44.79 -0.19
N GLY A 23 0.97 -44.57 0.64
CA GLY A 23 2.07 -45.52 0.87
C GLY A 23 3.06 -45.64 -0.30
N GLN A 24 2.53 -45.75 -1.52
CA GLN A 24 3.25 -45.68 -2.78
C GLN A 24 2.97 -44.34 -3.46
N CYS A 25 3.98 -43.71 -4.05
CA CYS A 25 3.77 -42.48 -4.83
C CYS A 25 2.99 -42.79 -6.12
N PRO A 26 1.80 -42.18 -6.36
CA PRO A 26 1.05 -42.40 -7.60
C PRO A 26 1.77 -41.92 -8.87
N ALA A 27 2.68 -40.94 -8.76
CA ALA A 27 3.39 -40.36 -9.90
C ALA A 27 4.62 -41.18 -10.32
N CYS A 28 5.51 -41.52 -9.38
CA CYS A 28 6.74 -42.26 -9.68
C CYS A 28 6.69 -43.76 -9.33
N LYS A 29 5.60 -44.24 -8.71
CA LYS A 29 5.38 -45.63 -8.26
C LYS A 29 6.38 -46.15 -7.22
N GLU A 30 7.18 -45.26 -6.64
CA GLU A 30 8.15 -45.64 -5.61
C GLU A 30 7.48 -45.74 -4.24
N TRP A 31 7.90 -46.74 -3.45
CA TRP A 31 7.37 -46.96 -2.10
C TRP A 31 8.13 -46.14 -1.06
N GLY A 32 7.44 -45.67 -0.02
CA GLY A 32 8.07 -45.02 1.13
C GLY A 32 8.68 -43.63 0.86
N THR A 33 8.42 -43.04 -0.31
CA THR A 33 8.95 -41.72 -0.70
C THR A 33 8.02 -40.55 -0.38
N LEU A 34 6.79 -40.82 0.05
CA LEU A 34 5.85 -39.78 0.45
C LEU A 34 6.22 -39.28 1.86
N ARG A 35 6.15 -37.97 2.09
CA ARG A 35 6.28 -37.34 3.40
C ARG A 35 5.16 -36.37 3.66
N GLU A 36 4.76 -36.25 4.91
CA GLU A 36 3.79 -35.25 5.33
C GLU A 36 4.39 -33.84 5.18
N TYR A 37 3.78 -33.02 4.34
CA TYR A 37 4.10 -31.63 4.14
C TYR A 37 2.98 -30.75 4.69
N LYS A 38 3.27 -30.04 5.78
CA LYS A 38 2.39 -28.99 6.28
C LYS A 38 2.79 -27.70 5.60
N PRO A 39 2.01 -27.17 4.64
CA PRO A 39 2.34 -25.88 4.06
C PRO A 39 2.41 -24.86 5.19
N PRO A 40 3.43 -23.97 5.20
CA PRO A 40 3.48 -22.91 6.19
C PRO A 40 2.15 -22.16 6.14
N ALA A 41 1.53 -21.95 7.30
CA ALA A 41 0.27 -21.22 7.38
C ALA A 41 0.45 -19.93 6.59
N ARG A 42 -0.28 -19.78 5.48
CA ARG A 42 -0.35 -18.51 4.77
C ARG A 42 -0.76 -17.52 5.84
N LYS A 43 0.16 -16.62 6.20
CA LYS A 43 -0.21 -15.40 6.91
C LYS A 43 -1.07 -14.67 5.91
N ASN A 44 -2.37 -14.94 5.92
CA ASN A 44 -3.32 -13.97 5.45
C ASN A 44 -2.96 -12.72 6.24
N SER A 45 -2.38 -11.73 5.57
CA SER A 45 -2.35 -10.36 6.04
C SER A 45 -3.81 -9.92 6.10
N ALA A 46 -4.55 -10.47 7.06
CA ALA A 46 -5.82 -9.95 7.46
C ALA A 46 -5.54 -8.48 7.78
N ARG A 47 -6.06 -7.60 6.92
CA ARG A 47 -5.99 -6.16 7.10
C ARG A 47 -6.31 -5.89 8.55
N ARG A 48 -5.33 -5.37 9.29
CA ARG A 48 -5.54 -4.89 10.65
C ARG A 48 -6.52 -3.72 10.54
N HIS A 49 -7.81 -4.00 10.60
CA HIS A 49 -8.78 -2.99 11.00
C HIS A 49 -8.33 -2.54 12.38
N ARG A 50 -7.84 -1.30 12.48
CA ARG A 50 -7.54 -0.70 13.77
C ARG A 50 -8.84 -0.69 14.56
N SER A 51 -8.86 -1.40 15.69
CA SER A 51 -9.93 -1.22 16.66
C SER A 51 -10.00 0.25 17.05
N PRO A 52 -11.21 0.84 17.23
CA PRO A 52 -11.35 2.22 17.67
C PRO A 52 -10.57 2.42 18.97
N ALA A 53 -9.81 3.52 19.05
CA ALA A 53 -9.13 3.89 20.30
C ALA A 53 -10.19 4.23 21.37
N PRO A 54 -9.97 3.87 22.65
CA PRO A 54 -10.85 4.28 23.74
C PRO A 54 -10.87 5.82 23.86
N PRO A 55 -11.98 6.42 24.31
CA PRO A 55 -12.06 7.86 24.51
C PRO A 55 -11.03 8.32 25.54
N SER A 56 -10.29 9.39 25.22
CA SER A 56 -9.28 10.00 26.09
C SER A 56 -9.59 11.48 26.32
N ALA A 57 -9.09 12.03 27.43
CA ALA A 57 -9.24 13.45 27.72
C ALA A 57 -8.45 14.30 26.70
N LEU A 58 -9.02 15.42 26.25
CA LEU A 58 -8.40 16.31 25.23
C LEU A 58 -6.99 16.77 25.61
N GLY A 59 -6.71 16.97 26.91
CA GLY A 59 -5.40 17.39 27.40
C GLY A 59 -4.30 16.32 27.37
N GLN A 60 -4.64 15.06 27.06
CA GLN A 60 -3.68 13.95 26.98
C GLN A 60 -3.22 13.67 25.53
N GLN A 61 -3.61 14.50 24.57
CA GLN A 61 -3.20 14.38 23.17
C GLN A 61 -1.72 14.75 23.04
N SER A 62 -0.88 13.80 22.62
CA SER A 62 0.51 14.09 22.30
C SER A 62 0.60 14.88 21.00
N SER A 63 1.49 15.88 20.95
CA SER A 63 1.77 16.60 19.71
C SER A 63 2.39 15.64 18.69
N SER A 64 1.67 15.33 17.63
CA SER A 64 2.20 14.49 16.55
C SER A 64 3.17 15.28 15.69
N ARG A 65 4.28 14.63 15.32
CA ARG A 65 5.34 15.25 14.52
C ARG A 65 4.84 15.49 13.10
N ARG A 66 4.73 16.75 12.72
CA ARG A 66 4.39 17.17 11.35
C ARG A 66 5.54 16.91 10.38
N ILE A 67 5.19 16.62 9.14
CA ILE A 67 6.12 16.42 8.04
C ILE A 67 6.23 17.75 7.29
N PRO A 68 7.40 18.41 7.26
CA PRO A 68 7.55 19.66 6.56
C PRO A 68 7.38 19.46 5.04
N THR A 69 6.61 20.34 4.42
CA THR A 69 6.49 20.39 2.95
C THR A 69 7.69 21.04 2.30
N ARG A 70 8.49 21.81 3.07
CA ARG A 70 9.60 22.64 2.58
C ARG A 70 9.14 23.76 1.63
N LEU A 71 7.86 24.10 1.69
CA LEU A 71 7.27 25.28 1.07
C LEU A 71 6.77 26.17 2.20
N ALA A 72 7.48 27.28 2.46
CA ALA A 72 7.29 28.08 3.68
C ALA A 72 5.82 28.51 3.89
N GLU A 73 5.15 29.01 2.85
CA GLU A 73 3.75 29.44 2.97
C GLU A 73 2.78 28.27 3.16
N VAL A 74 3.06 27.10 2.57
CA VAL A 74 2.24 25.89 2.80
C VAL A 74 2.42 25.41 4.23
N ASP A 75 3.67 25.34 4.71
CA ASP A 75 3.96 24.96 6.10
C ASP A 75 3.33 25.95 7.08
N ARG A 76 3.33 27.26 6.78
CA ARG A 76 2.65 28.28 7.58
C ARG A 76 1.15 28.04 7.66
N VAL A 77 0.47 27.81 6.52
CA VAL A 77 -0.97 27.54 6.48
C VAL A 77 -1.33 26.23 7.19
N LEU A 78 -0.48 25.21 7.08
CA LEU A 78 -0.71 23.91 7.71
C LEU A 78 -0.29 23.86 9.19
N GLY A 79 0.32 24.91 9.75
CA GLY A 79 0.79 24.94 11.14
C GLY A 79 2.06 24.13 11.38
N GLY A 80 3.01 24.19 10.43
CA GLY A 80 4.32 23.53 10.48
C GLY A 80 4.47 22.32 9.55
N GLY A 81 3.49 22.06 8.68
CA GLY A 81 3.52 20.99 7.68
C GLY A 81 2.42 19.95 7.81
N LEU A 82 2.53 18.86 7.03
CA LEU A 82 1.53 17.80 6.92
C LEU A 82 1.42 16.99 8.22
N LEU A 83 0.19 16.82 8.70
CA LEU A 83 -0.12 16.01 9.86
C LEU A 83 -0.35 14.54 9.42
N PRO A 84 0.43 13.56 9.92
CA PRO A 84 0.20 12.16 9.54
C PRO A 84 -1.21 11.69 9.92
N GLY A 85 -1.88 11.02 8.98
CA GLY A 85 -3.25 10.54 9.17
C GLY A 85 -4.33 11.61 9.05
N ALA A 86 -3.99 12.84 8.66
CA ALA A 86 -4.96 13.88 8.35
C ALA A 86 -5.44 13.80 6.90
N LEU A 87 -6.68 14.23 6.69
CA LEU A 87 -7.23 14.53 5.37
C LEU A 87 -7.13 16.04 5.12
N ILE A 88 -6.53 16.44 4.00
CA ILE A 88 -6.38 17.85 3.62
C ILE A 88 -7.08 18.06 2.28
N LEU A 89 -8.01 19.02 2.24
CA LEU A 89 -8.72 19.41 1.02
C LEU A 89 -8.09 20.67 0.43
N LEU A 90 -7.56 20.56 -0.80
CA LEU A 90 -7.05 21.70 -1.56
C LEU A 90 -8.12 22.19 -2.55
N GLY A 91 -8.88 23.21 -2.16
CA GLY A 91 -9.94 23.81 -2.97
C GLY A 91 -9.48 25.01 -3.82
N GLY A 92 -10.27 25.36 -4.84
CA GLY A 92 -10.07 26.55 -5.67
C GLY A 92 -10.56 26.40 -7.11
N ASN A 93 -10.66 27.52 -7.84
CA ASN A 93 -11.19 27.56 -9.21
C ASN A 93 -10.41 26.63 -10.17
N PRO A 94 -11.03 26.14 -11.26
CA PRO A 94 -10.31 25.46 -12.33
C PRO A 94 -9.15 26.33 -12.84
N GLY A 95 -7.99 25.72 -13.11
CA GLY A 95 -6.82 26.44 -13.62
C GLY A 95 -6.00 27.23 -12.59
N ILE A 96 -6.43 27.36 -11.32
CA ILE A 96 -5.68 28.12 -10.28
C ILE A 96 -4.36 27.46 -9.85
N GLY A 97 -4.06 26.26 -10.35
CA GLY A 97 -2.80 25.56 -10.06
C GLY A 97 -2.84 24.54 -8.91
N LYS A 98 -4.01 24.04 -8.51
CA LYS A 98 -4.15 23.03 -7.42
C LYS A 98 -3.25 21.81 -7.63
N SER A 99 -3.37 21.15 -8.78
CA SER A 99 -2.55 19.96 -9.12
C SER A 99 -1.06 20.30 -9.21
N THR A 100 -0.74 21.53 -9.61
CA THR A 100 0.65 22.01 -9.67
C THR A 100 1.23 22.17 -8.27
N LEU A 101 0.50 22.81 -7.36
CA LEU A 101 0.89 22.94 -5.96
C LEU A 101 1.02 21.58 -5.28
N ALA A 102 0.06 20.67 -5.52
CA ALA A 102 0.12 19.31 -4.99
C ALA A 102 1.39 18.58 -5.44
N LEU A 103 1.73 18.63 -6.73
CA LEU A 103 2.93 18.00 -7.27
C LEU A 103 4.22 18.61 -6.68
N GLN A 104 4.25 19.94 -6.50
CA GLN A 104 5.36 20.62 -5.83
C GLN A 104 5.52 20.20 -4.37
N ILE A 105 4.41 20.03 -3.63
CA ILE A 105 4.42 19.52 -2.26
C ILE A 105 5.01 18.11 -2.23
N LEU A 106 4.55 17.20 -3.10
CA LEU A 106 5.06 15.82 -3.15
C LEU A 106 6.56 15.78 -3.42
N HIS A 107 7.01 16.55 -4.42
CA HIS A 107 8.42 16.69 -4.76
C HIS A 107 9.24 17.19 -3.56
N ARG A 108 8.80 18.29 -2.94
CA ARG A 108 9.55 18.97 -1.87
C ARG A 108 9.48 18.22 -0.54
N CYS A 109 8.43 17.46 -0.24
CA CYS A 109 8.38 16.56 0.92
C CYS A 109 9.43 15.45 0.82
N GLY A 110 9.76 14.98 -0.39
CA GLY A 110 10.80 13.99 -0.62
C GLY A 110 10.51 12.60 -0.03
N LEU A 111 9.24 12.35 0.29
CA LEU A 111 8.72 11.05 0.74
C LEU A 111 8.12 10.29 -0.45
N PRO A 112 8.11 8.95 -0.41
CA PRO A 112 7.29 8.16 -1.31
C PRO A 112 5.84 8.61 -1.28
N ALA A 113 5.26 8.89 -2.44
CA ALA A 113 3.90 9.37 -2.59
C ALA A 113 3.19 8.69 -3.75
N LEU A 114 1.91 8.37 -3.56
CA LEU A 114 1.02 7.90 -4.63
C LEU A 114 0.13 9.07 -5.05
N TYR A 115 0.27 9.51 -6.29
CA TYR A 115 -0.61 10.46 -6.94
C TYR A 115 -1.71 9.67 -7.67
N VAL A 116 -2.95 9.80 -7.20
CA VAL A 116 -4.11 9.15 -7.84
C VAL A 116 -4.89 10.20 -8.61
N SER A 117 -5.21 9.92 -9.87
CA SER A 117 -5.90 10.87 -10.75
C SER A 117 -6.87 10.18 -11.70
N ALA A 118 -8.14 10.59 -11.65
CA ALA A 118 -9.17 10.20 -12.60
C ALA A 118 -9.35 11.19 -13.77
N GLU A 119 -8.85 12.43 -13.65
CA GLU A 119 -9.07 13.49 -14.65
C GLU A 119 -7.89 13.68 -15.61
N GLU A 120 -6.68 13.33 -15.19
CA GLU A 120 -5.45 13.70 -15.88
C GLU A 120 -4.62 12.46 -16.25
N SER A 121 -4.12 12.40 -17.49
CA SER A 121 -3.29 11.30 -17.98
C SER A 121 -1.85 11.37 -17.46
N ALA A 122 -1.15 10.23 -17.51
CA ALA A 122 0.27 10.14 -17.16
C ALA A 122 1.15 11.12 -17.96
N ASP A 123 0.90 11.26 -19.26
CA ASP A 123 1.66 12.15 -20.14
C ASP A 123 1.48 13.62 -19.76
N GLN A 124 0.25 14.03 -19.42
CA GLN A 124 -0.05 15.39 -18.97
C GLN A 124 0.68 15.72 -17.66
N LEU A 125 0.67 14.78 -16.72
CA LEU A 125 1.38 14.92 -15.46
C LEU A 125 2.91 14.95 -15.66
N ALA A 126 3.44 14.09 -16.53
CA ALA A 126 4.86 14.02 -16.85
C ALA A 126 5.38 15.32 -17.48
N LEU A 127 4.65 15.86 -18.47
CA LEU A 127 4.97 17.15 -19.08
C LEU A 127 4.97 18.28 -18.03
N ARG A 128 4.04 18.26 -17.07
CA ARG A 128 4.03 19.23 -15.98
C ARG A 128 5.23 19.05 -15.06
N ALA A 129 5.54 17.83 -14.65
CA ALA A 129 6.70 17.53 -13.81
C ALA A 129 8.00 18.03 -14.46
N GLN A 130 8.16 17.79 -15.77
CA GLN A 130 9.31 18.25 -16.54
C GLN A 130 9.42 19.78 -16.54
N ARG A 131 8.32 20.51 -16.81
CA ARG A 131 8.29 21.99 -16.79
C ARG A 131 8.65 22.57 -15.43
N LEU A 132 8.25 21.89 -14.36
CA LEU A 132 8.52 22.31 -12.98
C LEU A 132 9.86 21.79 -12.43
N GLN A 133 10.62 21.04 -13.24
CA GLN A 133 11.87 20.39 -12.84
C GLN A 133 11.71 19.50 -11.60
N ILE A 134 10.59 18.79 -11.52
CA ILE A 134 10.25 17.91 -10.41
C ILE A 134 10.93 16.55 -10.59
N GLN A 135 11.63 16.13 -9.54
CA GLN A 135 12.17 14.78 -9.40
C GLN A 135 11.04 13.82 -9.05
N THR A 136 10.85 12.78 -9.88
CA THR A 136 9.70 11.86 -9.81
C THR A 136 10.05 10.47 -9.28
N GLU A 137 11.28 10.22 -8.81
CA GLU A 137 11.72 8.85 -8.43
C GLU A 137 10.94 8.28 -7.24
N LYS A 138 10.30 9.15 -6.46
CA LYS A 138 9.46 8.79 -5.30
C LYS A 138 7.98 9.06 -5.52
N ILE A 139 7.58 9.49 -6.71
CA ILE A 139 6.19 9.83 -7.04
C ILE A 139 5.63 8.73 -7.95
N PHE A 140 4.77 7.90 -7.39
CA PHE A 140 4.04 6.85 -8.10
C PHE A 140 2.72 7.42 -8.61
N LEU A 141 2.27 6.97 -9.78
CA LEU A 141 1.00 7.40 -10.37
C LEU A 141 0.05 6.21 -10.45
N SER A 142 -1.21 6.44 -10.08
CA SER A 142 -2.33 5.59 -10.46
C SER A 142 -3.38 6.42 -11.17
N ASN A 143 -3.86 5.91 -12.31
CA ASN A 143 -4.94 6.51 -13.08
C ASN A 143 -6.29 5.86 -12.81
N GLU A 144 -6.42 5.12 -11.71
CA GLU A 144 -7.67 4.45 -11.39
C GLU A 144 -8.76 5.41 -10.95
N ALA A 145 -9.95 5.19 -11.51
CA ALA A 145 -11.16 5.93 -11.16
C ALA A 145 -11.91 5.29 -9.98
N GLU A 146 -11.71 3.99 -9.76
CA GLU A 146 -12.36 3.24 -8.69
C GLU A 146 -11.40 2.98 -7.52
N ILE A 147 -11.81 3.43 -6.33
CA ILE A 147 -11.00 3.26 -5.10
C ILE A 147 -10.75 1.77 -4.80
N GLN A 148 -11.70 0.90 -5.17
CA GLN A 148 -11.60 -0.56 -4.97
C GLN A 148 -10.45 -1.18 -5.79
N ALA A 149 -10.10 -0.62 -6.94
CA ALA A 149 -9.00 -1.10 -7.76
C ALA A 149 -7.61 -0.73 -7.18
N LEU A 150 -7.53 0.25 -6.28
CA LEU A 150 -6.28 0.64 -5.59
C LEU A 150 -5.90 -0.31 -4.45
N GLU A 151 -6.79 -1.23 -4.11
CA GLU A 151 -6.70 -2.08 -2.93
C GLU A 151 -6.10 -3.47 -3.21
N GLU A 152 -5.86 -3.80 -4.47
CA GLU A 152 -5.24 -5.04 -5.01
C GLU A 152 -3.74 -4.86 -5.28
#